data_AF-A0AA42ZM82-F1
#
_entry.id   AF-A0AA42ZM82-F1
#
_cell.length_a   1.000
_cell.length_b   1.000
_cell.length_c   1.000
_cell.angle_alpha   90.00
_cell.angle_beta   90.00
_cell.angle_gamma   90.00
#
_symmetry.space_group_name_H-M   'P 1'
#
loop_
_entity.id
_entity.type
_entity.pdbx_description
1 polymer ?
#
loop_
_entity_poly.entity_id
_entity_poly.type
_entity_poly.pdbx_seq_one_letter_code
_entity_poly.pdbx_strand_id
1 'polypeptide(L)' 'MDADTDIVAVAELFLKSPFRRYPVMSDERLVGQISRHDVLKALEDLW' A
#
# COMPACT_ATOMS: atom_id res chain seq x y z
N MET A 1 -2.48 -6.33 -3.80
CA MET A 1 -1.49 -5.67 -4.66
C MET A 1 -0.20 -6.45 -4.58
N ASP A 2 0.68 -6.31 -5.57
CA ASP A 2 2.00 -6.94 -5.53
C ASP A 2 2.90 -6.24 -4.50
N ALA A 3 3.78 -6.97 -3.82
CA ALA A 3 4.70 -6.44 -2.82
C ALA A 3 5.68 -5.40 -3.38
N ASP A 4 6.00 -5.48 -4.68
CA ASP A 4 6.92 -4.56 -5.36
C ASP A 4 6.20 -3.34 -5.96
N THR A 5 4.91 -3.15 -5.63
CA THR A 5 4.14 -1.98 -6.09
C THR A 5 4.70 -0.69 -5.50
N ASP A 6 5.02 0.29 -6.36
CA ASP A 6 5.52 1.60 -5.95
C ASP A 6 4.55 2.33 -5.00
N ILE A 7 5.12 2.99 -3.97
CA ILE A 7 4.35 3.63 -2.90
C ILE A 7 3.43 4.75 -3.42
N VAL A 8 3.80 5.46 -4.49
CA VAL A 8 2.96 6.49 -5.12
C VAL A 8 1.75 5.84 -5.79
N ALA A 9 1.93 4.69 -6.45
CA ALA A 9 0.82 3.93 -7.04
C ALA A 9 -0.14 3.41 -5.95
N VAL A 10 0.39 2.99 -4.79
CA VAL A 10 -0.44 2.61 -3.63
C VAL A 10 -1.25 3.80 -3.10
N ALA A 11 -0.65 4.98 -3.02
CA ALA A 11 -1.35 6.20 -2.63
C ALA A 11 -2.52 6.51 -3.59
N GLU A 12 -2.29 6.43 -4.91
CA GLU A 12 -3.34 6.61 -5.90
C GLU A 12 -4.49 5.60 -5.77
N LEU A 13 -4.17 4.33 -5.50
CA LEU A 13 -5.18 3.28 -5.28
C LEU A 13 -6.09 3.60 -4.10
N PHE A 14 -5.58 4.25 -3.05
CA PHE A 14 -6.39 4.70 -1.92
C PHE A 14 -7.22 5.95 -2.22
N LEU A 15 -6.75 6.84 -3.10
CA LEU A 15 -7.52 8.01 -3.53
C LEU A 15 -8.70 7.61 -4.42
N LYS A 16 -8.51 6.60 -5.28
CA LYS A 16 -9.49 6.15 -6.27
C LYS A 16 -10.52 5.15 -5.72
N SER A 17 -10.46 4.81 -4.43
CA SER A 17 -11.22 3.71 -3.86
C SER A 17 -11.72 3.97 -2.44
N PRO A 18 -12.90 3.44 -2.05
CA PRO A 18 -13.40 3.54 -0.68
C PRO A 18 -12.63 2.65 0.31
N PHE A 19 -11.79 1.71 -0.16
CA PHE A 19 -11.09 0.79 0.73
C PHE A 19 -10.04 1.52 1.58
N ARG A 20 -9.92 1.08 2.83
CA ARG A 20 -8.98 1.66 3.82
C ARG A 20 -7.72 0.81 3.99
N ARG A 21 -7.76 -0.43 3.51
CA ARG A 21 -6.66 -1.40 3.54
C ARG A 21 -6.71 -2.25 2.29
N TYR A 22 -5.56 -2.74 1.89
CA TYR A 22 -5.41 -3.69 0.80
C TYR A 22 -4.47 -4.82 1.22
N PRO A 23 -4.73 -6.07 0.81
CA PRO A 23 -3.78 -7.16 0.98
C PRO A 23 -2.56 -6.94 0.09
N VAL A 24 -1.38 -7.30 0.61
CA VAL A 24 -0.11 -7.32 -0.13
C VAL A 24 0.24 -8.78 -0.40
N MET A 25 0.50 -9.09 -1.66
CA MET A 25 0.72 -10.43 -2.19
C MET A 25 2.14 -10.54 -2.73
N SER A 26 2.77 -11.70 -2.59
CA SER A 26 4.05 -12.05 -3.23
C SER A 26 4.03 -13.56 -3.50
N ASP A 27 4.44 -13.99 -4.70
CA ASP A 27 4.39 -15.40 -5.14
C ASP A 27 3.04 -16.07 -4.85
N GLU A 28 1.94 -15.39 -5.19
CA GLU A 28 0.55 -15.80 -4.95
C GLU A 28 0.17 -16.01 -3.46
N ARG A 29 1.04 -15.63 -2.53
CA ARG A 29 0.81 -15.72 -1.09
C ARG A 29 0.51 -14.36 -0.50
N LEU A 30 -0.42 -14.33 0.44
CA LEU A 30 -0.66 -13.16 1.28
C LEU A 30 0.53 -12.98 2.21
N VAL A 31 1.28 -11.89 2.04
CA VAL A 31 2.47 -11.59 2.86
C VAL A 31 2.22 -10.43 3.83
N GLY A 32 1.12 -9.71 3.68
CA GLY A 32 0.76 -8.64 4.60
C GLY A 32 -0.45 -7.83 4.15
N GLN A 33 -0.60 -6.67 4.76
CA GLN A 33 -1.58 -5.67 4.36
C GLN A 33 -0.95 -4.29 4.46
N ILE A 34 -1.49 -3.35 3.69
CA ILE A 34 -1.13 -1.94 3.78
C ILE A 34 -2.40 -1.11 3.96
N SER A 35 -2.30 -0.07 4.78
CA SER A 35 -3.33 0.92 5.06
C SER A 35 -2.89 2.31 4.62
N ARG A 36 -3.83 3.25 4.57
CA ARG A 36 -3.52 4.67 4.30
C ARG A 36 -2.52 5.26 5.29
N HIS A 37 -2.57 4.83 6.55
CA HIS A 37 -1.65 5.30 7.59
C HIS A 37 -0.21 4.84 7.31
N ASP A 38 -0.03 3.60 6.85
CA ASP A 38 1.29 3.08 6.50
C ASP A 38 1.93 3.87 5.36
N VAL A 39 1.13 4.27 4.36
CA VAL A 39 1.59 5.12 3.26
C VAL A 39 2.05 6.49 3.76
N LEU A 40 1.25 7.14 4.62
CA LEU A 40 1.61 8.44 5.19
C LEU A 40 2.90 8.36 6.02
N LYS A 41 3.03 7.32 6.85
CA LYS A 41 4.23 7.10 7.65
C LYS A 41 5.47 6.89 6.77
N ALA A 42 5.36 6.08 5.73
CA ALA A 42 6.47 5.83 4.81
C ALA A 42 6.93 7.11 4.09
N LEU A 43 6.01 8.02 3.75
CA LEU A 43 6.34 9.31 3.17
C LEU A 43 6.99 10.27 4.17
N GLU A 44 6.59 10.23 5.44
CA GLU A 44 7.21 11.00 6.52
C GLU A 44 8.64 10.55 6.80
N ASP A 45 8.90 9.24 6.82
CA ASP A 45 10.24 8.67 7.04
C ASP A 45 11.23 8.98 5.89
N LEU A 46 10.74 9.45 4.74
CA LEU A 46 11.54 9.75 3.54
C LEU A 46 12.09 11.20 3.52
N TRP A 47 11.68 12.05 4.46
CA TRP A 47 12.03 13.48 4.54
C TRP A 47 12.94 13.77 5.74
#